data_AF-X1LSF7-F1
#
_entry.id   AF-X1LSF7-F1
#
_cell.length_a   1.000
_cell.length_b   1.000
_cell.length_c   1.000
_cell.angle_alpha   90.00
_cell.angle_beta   90.00
_cell.angle_gamma   90.00
#
_symmetry.space_group_name_H-M   'P 1'
#
loop_
_entity.id
_entity.type
_entity.pdbx_description
1 polymer ?
#
loop_
_entity_poly.entity_id
_entity_poly.type
_entity_poly.pdbx_seq_one_letter_code
_entity_poly.pdbx_strand_id
1 'polypeptide(L)'
;MSMMSKLSLFPLTAEVSNQGHLIIGGCNTIELAAEFGTPLYLFDEFSLRNKCKEFKAEFGQRYAETMVIYACKAFINKALVLILNEEGLGLDVFPS
;
A
#
# COMPACT_ATOMS: atom_id res chain seq x y z
N MET A 1 -21.29 15.67 0.98
CA MET A 1 -20.40 14.49 1.00
C MET A 1 -19.35 14.74 2.08
N SER A 2 -19.47 14.07 3.23
CA SER A 2 -18.64 14.34 4.43
C SER A 2 -17.16 14.05 4.17
N MET A 3 -16.25 14.81 4.77
CA MET A 3 -14.79 14.60 4.71
C MET A 3 -14.40 13.14 4.98
N MET A 4 -15.12 12.49 5.90
CA MET A 4 -14.92 11.08 6.27
C MET A 4 -15.17 10.10 5.11
N SER A 5 -16.07 10.42 4.17
CA SER A 5 -16.35 9.53 3.04
C SER A 5 -15.29 9.60 1.94
N LYS A 6 -14.43 10.62 1.95
CA LYS A 6 -13.34 10.73 0.98
C LYS A 6 -12.09 9.99 1.44
N LEU A 7 -11.84 9.94 2.75
CA LEU A 7 -10.68 9.25 3.33
C LEU A 7 -10.70 7.74 3.09
N SER A 8 -11.87 7.12 2.95
CA SER A 8 -11.97 5.70 2.61
C SER A 8 -11.41 5.34 1.22
N LEU A 9 -11.13 6.33 0.37
CA LEU A 9 -10.46 6.14 -0.92
C LEU A 9 -8.93 6.21 -0.82
N PHE A 10 -8.41 6.71 0.29
CA PHE A 10 -6.98 6.84 0.56
C PHE A 10 -6.43 5.61 1.32
N PRO A 11 -5.11 5.50 1.49
CA PRO A 11 -4.52 4.47 2.34
C PRO A 11 -5.10 4.46 3.76
N LEU A 12 -5.05 3.32 4.44
CA LEU A 12 -5.64 3.09 5.77
C LEU A 12 -5.12 4.05 6.86
N THR A 13 -3.90 4.56 6.70
CA THR A 13 -3.28 5.52 7.63
C THR A 13 -3.53 6.98 7.25
N ALA A 14 -4.40 7.24 6.27
CA ALA A 14 -4.64 8.59 5.79
C ALA A 14 -5.48 9.40 6.78
N GLU A 15 -4.95 10.58 7.14
CA GLU A 15 -5.57 11.51 8.05
C GLU A 15 -5.51 12.94 7.48
N VAL A 16 -6.30 13.85 8.06
CA VAL A 16 -6.22 15.28 7.73
C VAL A 16 -5.77 16.03 8.98
N SER A 17 -4.67 16.76 8.86
CA SER A 17 -4.16 17.58 9.96
C SER A 17 -5.09 18.75 10.27
N ASN A 18 -4.88 19.40 11.42
CA ASN A 18 -5.63 20.61 11.79
C ASN A 18 -5.46 21.78 10.79
N GLN A 19 -4.43 21.73 9.95
CA GLN A 19 -4.15 22.70 8.89
C GLN A 19 -4.80 22.32 7.56
N GLY A 20 -5.52 21.19 7.50
CA GLY A 20 -6.15 20.70 6.28
C GLY A 20 -5.21 19.92 5.34
N HIS A 21 -4.01 19.56 5.80
CA HIS A 21 -3.05 18.80 5.00
C HIS A 21 -3.33 17.30 5.09
N LEU A 22 -3.10 16.59 3.99
CA LEU A 22 -3.15 15.13 3.96
C LEU A 22 -1.90 14.56 4.65
N ILE A 23 -2.12 13.69 5.62
CA ILE A 23 -1.08 12.93 6.32
C ILE A 23 -1.23 11.47 5.92
N ILE A 24 -0.14 10.79 5.54
CA ILE A 24 -0.12 9.36 5.20
C ILE A 24 1.03 8.72 5.95
N GLY A 25 0.77 7.65 6.71
CA GLY A 25 1.79 6.96 7.51
C GLY A 25 2.47 7.87 8.55
N GLY A 26 1.77 8.91 9.02
CA GLY A 26 2.33 9.94 9.90
C GLY A 26 3.14 11.05 9.19
N CYS A 27 3.31 10.97 7.87
CA CYS A 27 4.07 11.95 7.09
C CYS A 27 3.14 12.97 6.41
N ASN A 28 3.49 14.26 6.51
CA ASN A 28 2.75 15.35 5.83
C ASN A 28 3.12 15.40 4.34
N THR A 29 2.12 15.25 3.45
CA THR A 29 2.39 15.18 2.01
C THR A 29 2.96 16.48 1.42
N ILE A 30 2.72 17.63 2.06
CA ILE A 30 3.29 18.92 1.62
C ILE A 30 4.79 18.98 1.91
N GLU A 31 5.20 18.50 3.08
CA GLU A 31 6.61 18.42 3.46
C GLU A 31 7.36 17.44 2.57
N LEU A 32 6.78 16.26 2.31
CA LEU A 32 7.34 15.28 1.38
C LEU A 32 7.49 15.83 -0.04
N ALA A 33 6.49 16.58 -0.53
CA ALA A 33 6.57 17.20 -1.86
C ALA A 33 7.66 18.29 -1.92
N ALA A 34 7.90 19.01 -0.82
CA ALA A 34 8.96 20.00 -0.73
C ALA A 34 10.35 19.34 -0.67
N GLU A 35 10.49 18.21 0.02
CA GLU A 35 11.75 17.48 0.18
C GLU A 35 12.14 16.68 -1.08
N PHE A 36 11.20 15.92 -1.63
CA PHE A 36 11.47 14.96 -2.71
C PHE A 36 11.04 15.45 -4.11
N GLY A 37 10.35 16.59 -4.18
CA GLY A 37 9.82 17.14 -5.43
C GLY A 37 8.57 16.40 -5.93
N THR A 38 8.10 16.78 -7.13
CA THR A 38 6.90 16.18 -7.76
C THR A 38 7.15 15.88 -9.25
N PRO A 39 6.56 14.81 -9.83
CA PRO A 39 5.61 13.88 -9.20
C PRO A 39 6.27 12.92 -8.20
N LEU A 40 5.60 12.69 -7.06
CA LEU A 40 6.05 11.79 -5.99
C LEU A 40 5.04 10.66 -5.80
N TYR A 41 5.51 9.42 -5.84
CA TYR A 41 4.71 8.24 -5.50
C TYR A 41 4.99 7.84 -4.05
N LEU A 42 3.96 7.89 -3.21
CA LEU A 42 4.02 7.47 -1.82
C LEU A 42 3.28 6.15 -1.64
N PHE A 43 3.93 5.20 -0.98
CA PHE A 43 3.36 3.92 -0.62
C PHE A 43 3.22 3.84 0.89
N ASP A 44 2.00 3.60 1.38
CA ASP A 44 1.76 3.33 2.79
C ASP A 44 2.02 1.85 3.09
N GLU A 45 3.13 1.57 3.78
CA GLU A 45 3.54 0.22 4.12
C GLU A 45 2.50 -0.50 5.00
N PHE A 46 1.86 0.20 5.95
CA PHE A 46 0.85 -0.40 6.80
C PHE A 46 -0.32 -0.91 5.97
N SER A 47 -0.81 -0.09 5.04
CA SER A 47 -1.86 -0.48 4.10
C SER A 47 -1.45 -1.67 3.24
N LEU A 48 -0.23 -1.67 2.70
CA LEU A 48 0.28 -2.76 1.86
C LEU A 48 0.33 -4.09 2.62
N ARG A 49 0.91 -4.09 3.82
CA ARG A 49 1.00 -5.29 4.65
C ARG A 49 -0.37 -5.80 5.09
N ASN A 50 -1.28 -4.90 5.49
CA ASN A 50 -2.64 -5.31 5.84
C ASN A 50 -3.35 -5.97 4.66
N LYS A 51 -3.17 -5.43 3.45
CA LYS A 51 -3.75 -6.01 2.24
C LYS A 51 -3.17 -7.41 1.95
N CYS A 52 -1.86 -7.59 2.13
CA CYS A 52 -1.21 -8.90 2.00
C CYS A 52 -1.80 -9.94 2.96
N LYS A 53 -1.96 -9.56 4.24
CA LYS A 53 -2.54 -10.42 5.28
C LYS A 53 -3.99 -10.76 5.01
N GLU A 54 -4.79 -9.78 4.60
CA GLU A 54 -6.19 -9.95 4.24
C GLU A 54 -6.34 -10.98 3.11
N PHE A 55 -5.56 -10.86 2.04
CA PHE A 55 -5.58 -11.82 0.95
C PHE A 55 -5.18 -13.22 1.41
N LYS A 56 -4.09 -13.36 2.17
CA LYS A 56 -3.65 -14.68 2.67
C LYS A 56 -4.71 -15.32 3.56
N ALA A 57 -5.33 -14.56 4.46
CA ALA A 57 -6.35 -15.06 5.35
C ALA A 57 -7.61 -15.51 4.59
N GLU A 58 -8.14 -14.66 3.72
CA GLU A 58 -9.39 -14.94 3.01
C GLU A 58 -9.24 -16.10 2.02
N PHE A 59 -8.13 -16.19 1.31
CA PHE A 59 -7.89 -17.29 0.38
C PHE A 59 -7.48 -18.58 1.12
N GLY A 60 -6.65 -18.49 2.15
CA GLY A 60 -6.23 -19.65 2.95
C GLY A 60 -7.36 -20.31 3.73
N GLN A 61 -8.40 -19.56 4.14
CA GLN A 61 -9.59 -20.13 4.78
C GLN A 61 -10.48 -20.93 3.82
N ARG A 62 -10.48 -20.58 2.52
CA ARG A 62 -11.38 -21.18 1.52
C ARG A 62 -10.75 -22.36 0.78
N TYR A 63 -9.43 -22.37 0.64
CA TYR A 63 -8.70 -23.34 -0.15
C TYR A 63 -7.38 -23.71 0.54
N ALA A 64 -7.23 -25.00 0.88
CA ALA A 64 -5.99 -25.54 1.43
C ALA A 64 -4.83 -25.36 0.41
N GLU A 65 -3.63 -25.09 0.90
CA GLU A 65 -2.40 -24.92 0.11
C GLU A 65 -2.44 -23.77 -0.93
N THR A 66 -3.13 -22.67 -0.62
CA THR A 66 -3.16 -21.50 -1.52
C THR A 66 -1.95 -20.58 -1.33
N MET A 67 -1.28 -20.27 -2.44
CA MET A 67 -0.27 -19.22 -2.51
C MET A 67 -0.85 -17.96 -3.15
N VAL A 68 -0.79 -16.83 -2.45
CA VAL A 68 -1.13 -15.52 -3.01
C VAL A 68 0.07 -15.01 -3.81
N ILE A 69 -0.15 -14.68 -5.08
CA ILE A 69 0.89 -14.21 -6.00
C ILE A 69 0.58 -12.76 -6.41
N TYR A 70 1.52 -11.84 -6.19
CA TYR A 70 1.42 -10.47 -6.64
C TYR A 70 1.86 -10.34 -8.11
N ALA A 71 1.05 -9.71 -8.95
CA ALA A 71 1.37 -9.48 -10.36
C ALA A 71 2.24 -8.23 -10.54
N CYS A 72 3.52 -8.40 -10.92
CA CYS A 72 4.46 -7.30 -11.09
C CYS A 72 4.06 -6.27 -12.15
N LYS A 73 3.18 -6.65 -13.09
CA LYS A 73 2.63 -5.75 -14.11
C LYS A 73 1.88 -4.56 -13.52
N ALA A 74 1.39 -4.66 -12.27
CA ALA A 74 0.75 -3.54 -11.59
C ALA A 74 1.74 -2.42 -11.26
N PHE A 75 2.88 -2.78 -10.64
CA PHE A 75 4.01 -1.92 -10.30
C PHE A 75 5.05 -2.77 -9.56
N ILE A 76 6.34 -2.53 -9.74
CA ILE A 76 7.40 -3.26 -9.02
C ILE A 76 8.56 -2.34 -8.66
N ASN A 77 9.01 -2.40 -7.41
CA ASN A 77 10.26 -1.79 -6.96
C ASN A 77 10.88 -2.66 -5.86
N LYS A 78 12.15 -2.41 -5.50
CA LYS A 78 12.87 -3.22 -4.51
C LYS A 78 12.19 -3.23 -3.14
N ALA A 79 11.67 -2.08 -2.69
CA ALA A 79 11.01 -1.97 -1.39
C ALA A 79 9.75 -2.84 -1.32
N LEU A 80 8.92 -2.82 -2.37
CA LEU A 80 7.72 -3.62 -2.48
C LEU A 80 8.05 -5.12 -2.51
N VAL A 81 9.08 -5.52 -3.27
CA VAL A 81 9.53 -6.92 -3.30
C VAL A 81 9.94 -7.41 -1.91
N LEU A 82 10.66 -6.59 -1.13
CA LEU A 82 11.06 -6.93 0.23
C LEU A 82 9.83 -7.13 1.13
N ILE A 83 8.87 -6.21 1.09
CA ILE A 83 7.62 -6.32 1.86
C ILE A 83 6.85 -7.58 1.48
N LEU A 84 6.68 -7.86 0.18
CA LEU A 84 5.97 -9.05 -0.30
C LEU A 84 6.65 -10.35 0.17
N ASN A 85 7.98 -10.39 0.10
CA ASN A 85 8.76 -11.53 0.58
C ASN A 85 8.61 -11.73 2.10
N GLU A 86 8.66 -10.65 2.89
CA GLU A 86 8.45 -10.69 4.34
C GLU A 86 7.03 -11.13 4.73
N GLU A 87 6.02 -10.71 3.96
CA GLU A 87 4.64 -11.17 4.16
C GLU A 87 4.39 -12.57 3.57
N GLY A 88 5.39 -13.17 2.91
CA GLY A 88 5.34 -14.52 2.34
C GLY A 88 4.41 -14.64 1.13
N LEU A 89 4.36 -13.63 0.27
CA LEU A 89 3.64 -13.66 -1.01
C LEU A 89 4.59 -14.09 -2.13
N GLY A 90 4.03 -14.80 -3.11
CA GLY A 90 4.71 -15.07 -4.39
C GLY A 90 4.74 -13.82 -5.28
N LEU A 91 5.59 -13.86 -6.31
CA LEU A 91 5.77 -12.76 -7.24
C LEU A 91 5.71 -13.27 -8.69
N ASP A 92 4.77 -12.76 -9.48
CA ASP A 92 4.65 -13.09 -10.91
C ASP A 92 5.39 -12.04 -11.76
N VAL A 93 6.55 -12.44 -12.26
CA VAL A 93 7.45 -11.60 -13.06
C VAL A 93 7.30 -11.99 -14.52
N PHE A 94 6.93 -11.02 -15.36
CA PHE A 94 7.01 -11.18 -16.81
C PHE A 94 8.18 -10.36 -17.33
N PRO A 95 9.14 -10.96 -18.08
CA PRO A 95 10.08 -10.17 -18.86
C PRO A 95 9.31 -9.42 -19.94
N SER A 96 9.52 -8.11 -20.02
CA SER A 96 9.13 -7.28 -21.17
C SER A 96 10.07 -7.51 -22.34
#